data_AF-A0A0D7WT25-F1
#
_entry.id   AF-A0A0D7WT25-F1
#
_cell.length_a   1.000
_cell.length_b   1.000
_cell.length_c   1.000
_cell.angle_alpha   90.00
_cell.angle_beta   90.00
_cell.angle_gamma   90.00
#
_symmetry.space_group_name_H-M   'P 1'
#
loop_
_entity.id
_entity.type
_entity.pdbx_description
1 polymer ?
#
loop_
_entity_poly.entity_id
_entity_poly.type
_entity_poly.pdbx_seq_one_letter_code
_entity_poly.pdbx_strand_id
1 'polypeptide(L)'
;GKYETIKLGETWIYPFRTHHDAYEPVGYAIEDDSRERACVLFDTGKYDQDMLNMMEGSIYILIEANHDPDMVEVSDYPISIQSRILSDLGHLSNQQTAAALQKLIQGRGERIYLTHLSSKNNMPALAEMTVKAALKQRGFIVGTHYHLEVVSE
;
A
#
# COMPACT_ATOMS: atom_id res chain seq x y z
N GLY A 1 17.22 -13.19 2.24
CA GLY A 1 17.78 -13.28 3.60
C GLY A 1 16.83 -12.58 4.56
N LYS A 2 17.08 -12.63 5.88
CA LYS A 2 16.40 -11.70 6.79
C LYS A 2 17.02 -10.32 6.57
N TYR A 3 16.20 -9.31 6.36
CA TYR A 3 16.67 -7.93 6.31
C TYR A 3 17.15 -7.51 7.71
N GLU A 4 18.19 -6.69 7.76
CA GLU A 4 18.70 -6.13 9.01
C GLU A 4 18.15 -4.73 9.24
N THR A 5 17.86 -4.40 10.50
CA THR A 5 17.46 -3.04 10.88
C THR A 5 18.65 -2.09 10.75
N ILE A 6 18.43 -0.95 10.12
CA ILE A 6 19.44 0.08 9.89
C ILE A 6 19.11 1.26 10.80
N LYS A 7 20.10 1.74 11.57
CA LYS A 7 19.99 2.97 12.35
C LYS A 7 20.69 4.11 11.62
N LEU A 8 19.97 5.19 11.33
CA LEU A 8 20.49 6.43 10.75
C LEU A 8 20.14 7.59 11.69
N GLY A 9 21.11 8.06 12.47
CA GLY A 9 20.86 9.09 13.48
C GLY A 9 19.84 8.62 14.53
N GLU A 10 18.75 9.38 14.67
CA GLU A 10 17.61 9.12 15.57
C GLU A 10 16.48 8.33 14.87
N THR A 11 16.73 7.79 13.68
CA THR A 11 15.77 7.04 12.88
C THR A 11 16.19 5.57 12.75
N TRP A 12 15.22 4.68 12.88
CA TRP A 12 15.31 3.25 12.69
C TRP A 12 14.56 2.84 11.44
N ILE A 13 15.24 2.15 10.53
CA ILE A 13 14.69 1.66 9.27
C ILE A 13 14.62 0.14 9.34
N TYR A 14 13.43 -0.39 9.15
CA TYR A 14 13.13 -1.81 9.16
C TYR A 14 12.70 -2.23 7.76
N PRO A 15 13.63 -2.78 6.95
CA PRO A 15 13.29 -3.30 5.64
C PRO A 15 12.51 -4.62 5.81
N PHE A 16 11.55 -4.85 4.94
CA PHE A 16 10.78 -6.09 4.90
C PHE A 16 10.52 -6.53 3.47
N ARG A 17 10.33 -7.84 3.30
CA ARG A 17 10.13 -8.48 2.00
C ARG A 17 8.77 -8.08 1.43
N THR A 18 8.70 -7.86 0.12
CA THR A 18 7.44 -7.78 -0.62
C THR A 18 7.29 -8.95 -1.60
N HIS A 19 6.13 -9.06 -2.23
CA HIS A 19 5.81 -10.11 -3.20
C HIS A 19 5.77 -9.54 -4.62
N HIS A 20 6.92 -9.34 -5.24
CA HIS A 20 6.99 -8.87 -6.63
C HIS A 20 8.08 -9.61 -7.40
N ASP A 21 7.93 -9.72 -8.72
CA ASP A 21 8.84 -10.41 -9.62
C ASP A 21 10.20 -9.69 -9.87
N ALA A 22 10.49 -8.65 -9.09
CA ALA A 22 11.76 -7.93 -9.13
C ALA A 22 12.83 -8.69 -8.34
N TYR A 23 14.11 -8.37 -8.56
CA TYR A 23 15.22 -9.09 -7.95
C TYR A 23 15.19 -9.04 -6.40
N GLU A 24 14.96 -7.88 -5.81
CA GLU A 24 14.76 -7.68 -4.37
C GLU A 24 13.83 -6.48 -4.09
N PRO A 25 12.50 -6.65 -4.21
CA PRO A 25 11.56 -5.60 -3.85
C PRO A 25 11.44 -5.52 -2.31
N VAL A 26 11.50 -4.30 -1.78
CA VAL A 26 11.63 -4.05 -0.33
C VAL A 26 10.64 -2.97 0.10
N GLY A 27 9.85 -3.28 1.12
CA GLY A 27 9.07 -2.31 1.88
C GLY A 27 9.87 -1.81 3.07
N TYR A 28 9.56 -0.62 3.57
CA TYR A 28 10.24 -0.02 4.71
C TYR A 28 9.24 0.42 5.76
N ALA A 29 9.46 0.02 7.01
CA ALA A 29 8.92 0.75 8.15
C ALA A 29 10.02 1.62 8.72
N ILE A 30 9.70 2.86 9.05
CA ILE A 30 10.62 3.88 9.51
C ILE A 30 10.06 4.42 10.83
N GLU A 31 10.86 4.38 11.88
CA GLU A 31 10.45 4.82 13.22
C GLU A 31 11.49 5.79 13.77
N ASP A 32 11.06 6.89 14.37
CA ASP A 32 11.95 7.79 15.11
C ASP A 32 12.06 7.39 16.60
N ASP A 33 12.97 8.01 17.34
CA ASP A 33 13.13 7.73 18.78
C ASP A 33 11.88 8.14 19.62
N SER A 34 10.94 8.91 19.05
CA SER A 34 9.63 9.21 19.66
C SER A 34 8.58 8.12 19.43
N ARG A 35 8.93 7.09 18.65
CA ARG A 35 8.07 5.99 18.20
C ARG A 35 6.97 6.42 17.22
N GLU A 36 7.12 7.57 16.58
CA GLU A 36 6.30 7.90 15.44
C GLU A 36 6.78 7.09 14.24
N ARG A 37 5.84 6.43 13.56
CA ARG A 37 6.14 5.42 12.55
C ARG A 37 5.54 5.79 11.20
N ALA A 38 6.33 5.66 10.15
CA ALA A 38 5.92 5.74 8.76
C ALA A 38 6.17 4.39 8.08
N CYS A 39 5.37 4.05 7.09
CA CYS A 39 5.65 2.90 6.23
C CYS A 39 5.52 3.25 4.76
N VAL A 40 6.36 2.59 3.97
CA VAL A 40 6.46 2.72 2.52
C VAL A 40 6.36 1.32 1.94
N LEU A 41 5.32 1.09 1.15
CA LEU A 41 5.06 -0.20 0.51
C LEU A 41 4.68 0.01 -0.96
N PHE A 42 5.62 -0.30 -1.85
CA PHE A 42 5.42 -0.33 -3.30
C PHE A 42 5.82 -1.70 -3.85
N ASP A 43 5.46 -1.95 -5.10
CA ASP A 43 5.81 -3.13 -5.88
C ASP A 43 5.56 -4.42 -5.08
N THR A 44 4.29 -4.74 -4.89
CA THR A 44 3.87 -6.01 -4.28
C THR A 44 2.53 -6.49 -4.86
N GLY A 45 2.44 -7.73 -5.33
CA GLY A 45 1.19 -8.31 -5.86
C GLY A 45 0.23 -8.80 -4.78
N LYS A 46 0.71 -8.89 -3.54
CA LYS A 46 -0.13 -9.17 -2.37
C LYS A 46 0.47 -8.56 -1.10
N TYR A 47 -0.35 -8.51 -0.05
CA TYR A 47 0.11 -8.33 1.32
C TYR A 47 -0.01 -9.65 2.09
N ASP A 48 0.85 -9.84 3.09
CA ASP A 48 0.76 -10.95 4.03
C ASP A 48 0.79 -10.45 5.48
N GLN A 49 0.78 -11.38 6.44
CA GLN A 49 0.76 -11.03 7.86
C GLN A 49 2.06 -10.37 8.31
N ASP A 50 3.21 -10.75 7.76
CA ASP A 50 4.49 -10.18 8.15
C ASP A 50 4.56 -8.71 7.70
N MET A 51 4.11 -8.40 6.48
CA MET A 51 3.99 -7.04 5.98
C MET A 51 3.03 -6.22 6.84
N LEU A 52 1.87 -6.75 7.21
CA LEU A 52 0.92 -6.07 8.09
C LEU A 52 1.53 -5.76 9.46
N ASN A 53 2.24 -6.71 10.07
CA ASN A 53 2.93 -6.51 11.35
C ASN A 53 4.01 -5.42 11.23
N MET A 54 4.71 -5.35 10.09
CA MET A 54 5.71 -4.33 9.83
C MET A 54 5.10 -2.94 9.65
N MET A 55 3.89 -2.85 9.09
CA MET A 55 3.20 -1.58 8.86
C MET A 55 2.34 -1.14 10.07
N GLU A 56 2.06 -2.04 11.01
CA GLU A 56 1.23 -1.77 12.17
C GLU A 56 1.75 -0.58 12.99
N GLY A 57 0.82 0.25 13.46
CA GLY A 57 1.14 1.43 14.26
C GLY A 57 1.61 2.65 13.47
N SER A 58 1.80 2.54 12.16
CA SER A 58 2.21 3.67 11.30
C SER A 58 1.17 4.77 11.28
N ILE A 59 1.61 6.01 11.46
CA ILE A 59 0.82 7.23 11.28
C ILE A 59 0.88 7.68 9.83
N TYR A 60 2.01 7.52 9.14
CA TYR A 60 2.14 7.82 7.72
C TYR A 60 2.22 6.52 6.93
N ILE A 61 1.33 6.33 5.95
CA ILE A 61 1.23 5.09 5.19
C ILE A 61 1.27 5.44 3.71
N LEU A 62 2.41 5.18 3.06
CA LEU A 62 2.56 5.27 1.62
C LEU A 62 2.39 3.85 1.08
N ILE A 63 1.30 3.62 0.36
CA ILE A 63 0.93 2.28 -0.11
C ILE A 63 0.53 2.34 -1.58
N GLU A 64 1.03 1.39 -2.35
CA GLU A 64 0.63 1.18 -3.73
C GLU A 64 -0.87 0.91 -3.86
N ALA A 65 -1.51 1.52 -4.85
CA ALA A 65 -2.86 1.23 -5.32
C ALA A 65 -2.83 1.19 -6.84
N ASN A 66 -2.23 0.15 -7.41
CA ASN A 66 -1.77 0.18 -8.78
C ASN A 66 -2.89 0.13 -9.79
N HIS A 67 -3.82 -0.81 -9.66
CA HIS A 67 -4.81 -1.05 -10.70
C HIS A 67 -6.20 -1.29 -10.13
N ASP A 68 -7.19 -1.04 -10.97
CA ASP A 68 -8.52 -1.59 -10.83
C ASP A 68 -8.62 -2.90 -11.64
N PRO A 69 -8.97 -4.04 -11.04
CA PRO A 69 -8.99 -5.33 -11.73
C PRO A 69 -9.87 -5.34 -12.97
N ASP A 70 -11.04 -4.70 -12.92
CA ASP A 70 -11.97 -4.66 -14.05
C ASP A 70 -11.37 -3.89 -15.22
N MET A 71 -10.63 -2.81 -14.94
CA MET A 71 -9.88 -2.08 -15.97
C MET A 71 -8.76 -2.92 -16.60
N VAL A 72 -8.07 -3.77 -15.82
CA VAL A 72 -7.03 -4.67 -16.35
C VAL A 72 -7.65 -5.70 -17.29
N GLU A 73 -8.79 -6.29 -16.93
CA GLU A 73 -9.46 -7.33 -17.72
C GLU A 73 -9.92 -6.83 -19.10
N VAL A 74 -10.32 -5.56 -19.19
CA VAL A 74 -10.75 -4.95 -20.47
C VAL A 74 -9.63 -4.20 -21.20
N SER A 75 -8.40 -4.23 -20.67
CA SER A 75 -7.26 -3.50 -21.24
C SER A 75 -6.78 -4.09 -22.57
N ASP A 76 -6.01 -3.28 -23.32
CA ASP A 76 -5.37 -3.68 -24.58
C ASP A 76 -4.10 -4.52 -24.40
N TYR A 77 -3.73 -4.84 -23.16
CA TYR A 77 -2.54 -5.62 -22.88
C TYR A 77 -2.65 -7.08 -23.33
N PRO A 78 -1.53 -7.72 -23.72
CA PRO A 78 -1.50 -9.16 -23.92
C PRO A 78 -1.97 -9.90 -22.65
N ILE A 79 -2.65 -11.03 -22.82
CA ILE A 79 -3.18 -11.84 -21.71
C ILE A 79 -2.09 -12.16 -20.68
N SER A 80 -0.86 -12.43 -21.11
CA SER A 80 0.26 -12.69 -20.20
C SER A 80 0.58 -11.50 -19.28
N ILE A 81 0.45 -10.27 -19.78
CA ILE A 81 0.68 -9.05 -18.99
C ILE A 81 -0.49 -8.81 -18.03
N GLN A 82 -1.73 -8.98 -18.49
CA GLN A 82 -2.91 -8.89 -17.62
C GLN A 82 -2.82 -9.90 -16.46
N SER A 83 -2.51 -11.17 -16.77
CA SER A 83 -2.32 -12.22 -15.77
C SER A 83 -1.18 -11.92 -14.80
N ARG A 84 -0.08 -11.30 -15.26
CA ARG A 84 1.01 -10.89 -14.37
C ARG A 84 0.57 -9.79 -13.42
N ILE A 85 -0.09 -8.75 -13.92
CA ILE A 85 -0.59 -7.61 -13.11
C ILE A 85 -1.53 -8.10 -12.00
N LEU A 86 -2.45 -9.00 -12.34
CA LEU A 86 -3.45 -9.57 -11.42
C LEU A 86 -2.90 -10.67 -10.49
N SER A 87 -1.62 -11.05 -10.64
CA SER A 87 -1.03 -12.12 -9.83
C SER A 87 -0.47 -11.61 -8.50
N ASP A 88 -0.23 -12.55 -7.58
CA ASP A 88 0.50 -12.33 -6.32
C ASP A 88 1.93 -11.78 -6.49
N LEU A 89 2.46 -11.71 -7.71
CA LEU A 89 3.79 -11.21 -8.04
C LEU A 89 3.77 -9.93 -8.88
N GLY A 90 2.58 -9.42 -9.19
CA GLY A 90 2.38 -8.14 -9.87
C GLY A 90 2.31 -6.99 -8.87
N HIS A 91 1.18 -6.31 -8.84
CA HIS A 91 0.96 -5.10 -8.05
C HIS A 91 -0.32 -5.17 -7.23
N LEU A 92 -0.45 -4.38 -6.16
CA LEU A 92 -1.68 -4.35 -5.39
C LEU A 92 -2.79 -3.70 -6.22
N SER A 93 -3.94 -4.36 -6.27
CA SER A 93 -5.17 -3.73 -6.72
C SER A 93 -5.71 -2.75 -5.68
N ASN A 94 -6.56 -1.82 -6.12
CA ASN A 94 -7.28 -0.91 -5.23
C ASN A 94 -7.99 -1.65 -4.08
N GLN A 95 -8.57 -2.83 -4.37
CA GLN A 95 -9.31 -3.65 -3.42
C GLN A 95 -8.37 -4.33 -2.42
N GLN A 96 -7.21 -4.83 -2.87
CA GLN A 96 -6.20 -5.40 -1.96
C GLN A 96 -5.62 -4.33 -1.03
N THR A 97 -5.30 -3.15 -1.57
CA THR A 97 -4.84 -1.99 -0.79
C THR A 97 -5.89 -1.58 0.25
N ALA A 98 -7.15 -1.47 -0.14
CA ALA A 98 -8.24 -1.16 0.76
C ALA A 98 -8.39 -2.21 1.88
N ALA A 99 -8.26 -3.50 1.55
CA ALA A 99 -8.32 -4.59 2.53
C ALA A 99 -7.15 -4.57 3.52
N ALA A 100 -5.94 -4.23 3.08
CA ALA A 100 -4.80 -4.02 3.97
C ALA A 100 -5.05 -2.83 4.92
N LEU A 101 -5.52 -1.70 4.38
CA LEU A 101 -5.82 -0.51 5.17
C LEU A 101 -6.94 -0.75 6.20
N GLN A 102 -7.95 -1.56 5.91
CA GLN A 102 -8.96 -1.95 6.90
C GLN A 102 -8.37 -2.65 8.14
N LYS A 103 -7.20 -3.28 8.01
CA LYS A 103 -6.48 -3.94 9.11
C LYS A 103 -5.53 -3.00 9.84
N LEU A 104 -4.97 -2.01 9.13
CA LEU A 104 -3.94 -1.11 9.65
C LEU A 104 -4.52 0.12 10.35
N ILE A 105 -5.58 0.71 9.80
CA ILE A 105 -6.12 1.99 10.26
C ILE A 105 -6.91 1.80 11.57
N GLN A 106 -6.56 2.61 12.57
CA GLN A 106 -7.18 2.60 13.90
C GLN A 106 -7.94 3.91 14.21
N GLY A 107 -7.88 4.90 13.33
CA GLY A 107 -8.59 6.17 13.49
C GLY A 107 -7.87 7.16 14.40
N ARG A 108 -6.53 7.11 14.43
CA ARG A 108 -5.65 7.96 15.24
C ARG A 108 -5.20 9.22 14.52
N GLY A 109 -5.76 9.50 13.33
CA GLY A 109 -5.31 10.57 12.45
C GLY A 109 -4.27 10.10 11.43
N GLU A 110 -4.26 8.81 11.07
CA GLU A 110 -3.33 8.27 10.08
C GLU A 110 -3.43 9.04 8.75
N ARG A 111 -2.30 9.26 8.08
CA ARG A 111 -2.16 9.91 6.79
C ARG A 111 -1.78 8.88 5.74
N ILE A 112 -2.74 8.58 4.88
CA ILE A 112 -2.62 7.56 3.85
C ILE A 112 -2.35 8.25 2.51
N TYR A 113 -1.31 7.81 1.82
CA TYR A 113 -0.92 8.24 0.49
C TYR A 113 -1.02 7.05 -0.45
N LEU A 114 -2.02 7.07 -1.33
CA LEU A 114 -2.15 6.09 -2.40
C LEU A 114 -1.23 6.51 -3.54
N THR A 115 -0.34 5.61 -3.95
CA THR A 115 0.71 5.92 -4.94
C THR A 115 0.91 4.76 -5.90
N HIS A 116 1.79 4.94 -6.88
CA HIS A 116 2.14 3.96 -7.91
C HIS A 116 0.92 3.49 -8.72
N LEU A 117 0.03 4.42 -9.06
CA LEU A 117 -1.16 4.15 -9.87
C LEU A 117 -0.77 3.87 -11.32
N SER A 118 -1.34 2.83 -11.91
CA SER A 118 -1.28 2.55 -13.34
C SER A 118 -1.99 3.67 -14.10
N SER A 119 -1.28 4.30 -15.04
CA SER A 119 -1.84 5.32 -15.93
C SER A 119 -2.86 4.76 -16.92
N LYS A 120 -2.84 3.44 -17.17
CA LYS A 120 -3.77 2.76 -18.08
C LYS A 120 -4.90 2.02 -17.37
N ASN A 121 -4.59 1.35 -16.27
CA ASN A 121 -5.51 0.41 -15.62
C ASN A 121 -6.01 0.92 -14.26
N ASN A 122 -5.99 2.23 -14.05
CA ASN A 122 -6.56 2.83 -12.85
C ASN A 122 -7.03 4.26 -13.13
N MET A 123 -7.79 4.80 -12.18
CA MET A 123 -8.11 6.22 -12.09
C MET A 123 -7.92 6.68 -10.64
N PRO A 124 -7.33 7.86 -10.39
CA PRO A 124 -7.19 8.38 -9.03
C PRO A 124 -8.48 8.33 -8.21
N ALA A 125 -9.61 8.68 -8.84
CA ALA A 125 -10.92 8.63 -8.21
C ALA A 125 -11.36 7.20 -7.82
N LEU A 126 -11.04 6.18 -8.63
CA LEU A 126 -11.38 4.78 -8.32
C LEU A 126 -10.59 4.27 -7.12
N ALA A 127 -9.29 4.53 -7.08
CA ALA A 127 -8.44 4.19 -5.94
C ALA A 127 -8.95 4.86 -4.65
N GLU A 128 -9.21 6.17 -4.71
CA GLU A 128 -9.72 6.93 -3.58
C GLU A 128 -11.08 6.43 -3.10
N MET A 129 -12.04 6.22 -4.01
CA MET A 129 -13.38 5.73 -3.67
C MET A 129 -13.34 4.35 -3.05
N THR A 130 -12.52 3.44 -3.59
CA THR A 130 -12.41 2.06 -3.10
C THR A 130 -11.92 2.04 -1.65
N VAL A 131 -10.85 2.80 -1.35
CA VAL A 131 -10.30 2.90 0.01
C VAL A 131 -11.27 3.58 0.96
N LYS A 132 -11.89 4.70 0.55
CA LYS A 132 -12.89 5.39 1.37
C LYS A 132 -14.08 4.50 1.70
N ALA A 133 -14.58 3.74 0.72
CA ALA A 133 -15.70 2.83 0.93
C ALA A 133 -15.35 1.73 1.95
N ALA A 134 -14.18 1.11 1.82
CA ALA A 134 -13.72 0.07 2.73
C ALA A 134 -13.51 0.59 4.17
N LEU A 135 -12.87 1.75 4.33
CA LEU A 135 -12.67 2.34 5.66
C LEU A 135 -13.97 2.85 6.29
N LYS A 136 -14.92 3.32 5.47
CA LYS A 136 -16.26 3.67 5.93
C LYS A 136 -17.03 2.46 6.48
N GLN A 137 -16.87 1.27 5.89
CA GLN A 137 -17.45 0.03 6.45
C GLN A 137 -16.91 -0.31 7.84
N ARG A 138 -15.70 0.17 8.18
CA ARG A 138 -15.11 0.06 9.53
C ARG A 138 -15.60 1.14 10.50
N GLY A 139 -16.39 2.11 10.03
CA GLY A 139 -16.86 3.27 10.80
C GLY A 139 -15.93 4.48 10.74
N PHE A 140 -14.84 4.42 9.96
CA PHE A 140 -13.92 5.54 9.85
C PHE A 140 -14.40 6.57 8.82
N ILE A 141 -14.14 7.83 9.14
CA ILE A 141 -14.57 9.00 8.37
C ILE A 141 -13.32 9.79 7.99
N VAL A 142 -13.13 10.01 6.70
CA VAL A 142 -12.03 10.81 6.16
C VAL A 142 -12.09 12.25 6.70
N GLY A 143 -10.94 12.81 7.06
CA GLY A 143 -10.80 14.13 7.69
C GLY A 143 -11.14 14.17 9.17
N THR A 144 -11.64 13.07 9.75
CA THR A 144 -11.89 12.95 11.20
C THR A 144 -11.01 11.89 11.83
N HIS A 145 -11.02 10.69 11.27
CA HIS A 145 -10.30 9.54 11.81
C HIS A 145 -8.97 9.31 11.09
N TYR A 146 -8.89 9.66 9.81
CA TYR A 146 -7.71 9.51 8.97
C TYR A 146 -7.76 10.54 7.83
N HIS A 147 -6.63 10.79 7.18
CA HIS A 147 -6.51 11.58 5.96
C HIS A 147 -6.09 10.68 4.81
N LEU A 148 -6.57 10.98 3.61
CA LEU A 148 -6.29 10.21 2.39
C LEU A 148 -5.94 11.17 1.27
N GLU A 149 -4.83 10.90 0.60
CA GLU A 149 -4.36 11.62 -0.56
C GLU A 149 -3.99 10.61 -1.65
N VAL A 150 -4.34 10.92 -2.90
CA VAL A 150 -3.86 10.17 -4.06
C VAL A 150 -2.72 10.96 -4.68
N VAL A 151 -1.54 10.34 -4.72
CA VAL A 151 -0.33 10.90 -5.30
C VAL A 151 -0.21 10.30 -6.70
N SER A 152 -0.65 11.07 -7.70
CA SER A 152 -0.45 10.75 -9.12
C SER A 152 0.60 11.66 -9.73
N GLU A 153 1.47 11.10 -10.57
CA GLU A 153 2.44 11.84 -11.39
C GLU A 153 1.78 12.74 -12.45
#